data_AF-A0A923X1A3-F1
#
_entry.id   AF-A0A923X1A3-F1
#
_cell.length_a   1.000
_cell.length_b   1.000
_cell.length_c   1.000
_cell.angle_alpha   90.00
_cell.angle_beta   90.00
_cell.angle_gamma   90.00
#
_symmetry.space_group_name_H-M   'P 1'
#
loop_
_entity.id
_entity.type
_entity.pdbx_description
1 polymer ?
#
loop_
_entity_poly.entity_id
_entity_poly.type
_entity_poly.pdbx_seq_one_letter_code
_entity_poly.pdbx_strand_id
1 'polypeptide(L)'
;LVAVVVFGLSMDYEIFLLSRIREEHVAGKSNTESVAIGLQKSARIITAAAMLLAVVFASFITSGVTSIKLLGLGVAVAVLLDATLIRALLVPALMRLFGERNWWAPQALRRFTLTH
;
A
#
# COMPACT_ATOMS: atom_id res chain seq x y z
N LEU A 1 3.36 -15.61 11.98
CA LEU A 1 2.20 -15.67 11.06
C LEU A 1 1.62 -14.29 10.78
N VAL A 2 1.18 -13.53 11.79
CA VAL A 2 0.61 -12.17 11.63
C VAL A 2 1.51 -11.28 10.75
N ALA A 3 2.81 -11.20 11.06
CA ALA A 3 3.75 -10.40 10.28
C ALA A 3 3.82 -10.81 8.79
N VAL A 4 3.81 -12.11 8.49
CA VAL A 4 3.87 -12.61 7.10
C VAL A 4 2.59 -12.29 6.34
N VAL A 5 1.43 -12.48 6.99
CA VAL A 5 0.12 -12.16 6.41
C VAL A 5 0.00 -10.67 6.13
N VAL A 6 0.32 -9.84 7.12
CA VAL A 6 0.26 -8.38 7.00
C VAL A 6 1.26 -7.90 5.94
N PHE A 7 2.49 -8.41 5.93
CA PHE A 7 3.49 -8.02 4.95
C PHE A 7 3.05 -8.34 3.51
N GLY A 8 2.48 -9.54 3.28
CA GLY A 8 1.94 -9.90 1.97
C GLY A 8 0.81 -8.95 1.53
N LEU A 9 -0.14 -8.69 2.44
CA LEU A 9 -1.26 -7.77 2.17
C LEU A 9 -0.77 -6.35 1.91
N SER A 10 0.17 -5.84 2.70
CA SER A 10 0.77 -4.51 2.53
C SER A 10 1.45 -4.38 1.17
N MET A 11 2.25 -5.37 0.74
CA MET A 11 2.94 -5.34 -0.55
C MET A 11 1.96 -5.25 -1.73
N ASP A 12 0.89 -6.05 -1.73
CA ASP A 12 -0.10 -6.04 -2.82
C ASP A 12 -0.71 -4.64 -3.00
N TYR A 13 -1.05 -3.98 -1.89
CA TYR A 13 -1.62 -2.65 -1.95
C TYR A 13 -0.57 -1.57 -2.28
N GLU A 14 0.64 -1.64 -1.72
CA GLU A 14 1.72 -0.68 -2.02
C GLU A 14 2.10 -0.71 -3.50
N ILE A 15 2.24 -1.90 -4.08
CA ILE A 15 2.53 -2.06 -5.51
C ILE A 15 1.41 -1.47 -6.35
N PHE A 16 0.14 -1.71 -6.01
CA PHE A 16 -0.99 -1.13 -6.73
C PHE A 16 -0.97 0.41 -6.69
N LEU A 17 -0.71 1.01 -5.53
CA LEU A 17 -0.62 2.46 -5.38
C LEU A 17 0.57 3.04 -6.15
N LEU A 18 1.76 2.46 -5.97
CA LEU A 18 2.99 2.92 -6.62
C LEU A 18 2.92 2.77 -8.14
N SER A 19 2.29 1.70 -8.64
CA SER A 19 2.04 1.54 -10.09
C SER A 19 1.21 2.69 -10.61
N ARG A 20 0.14 3.08 -9.89
CA ARG A 20 -0.71 4.20 -10.29
C ARG A 20 0.04 5.54 -10.26
N ILE A 21 0.86 5.78 -9.25
CA ILE A 21 1.70 6.99 -9.17
C ILE A 21 2.71 7.01 -10.33
N ARG A 22 3.33 5.86 -10.62
CA ARG A 22 4.28 5.70 -11.74
C ARG A 22 3.62 5.97 -13.08
N GLU A 23 2.41 5.46 -13.33
CA GLU A 23 1.65 5.73 -14.56
C GLU A 23 1.46 7.24 -14.78
N GLU A 24 1.07 7.97 -13.73
CA GLU A 24 0.88 9.42 -13.82
C GLU A 24 2.22 10.16 -14.02
N HIS A 25 3.32 9.67 -13.43
CA HIS A 25 4.66 10.24 -13.64
C HIS A 25 5.20 9.98 -15.05
N VAL A 26 5.04 8.76 -15.57
CA VAL A 26 5.41 8.40 -16.95
C VAL A 26 4.58 9.19 -17.97
N ALA A 27 3.34 9.56 -17.63
CA ALA A 27 2.53 10.48 -18.42
C ALA A 27 3.02 11.95 -18.42
N GLY A 28 4.16 12.25 -17.80
CA GLY A 28 4.83 13.55 -17.84
C GLY A 28 4.50 14.50 -16.69
N LYS A 29 3.80 14.03 -15.65
CA LYS A 29 3.44 14.86 -14.49
C LYS A 29 4.58 14.99 -13.48
N SER A 30 4.61 16.11 -12.78
CA SER A 30 5.57 16.34 -11.69
C SER A 30 5.39 15.30 -10.58
N ASN A 31 6.47 14.90 -9.89
CA ASN A 31 6.41 13.91 -8.81
C ASN A 31 5.31 14.23 -7.77
N THR A 32 5.17 15.50 -7.39
CA THR A 32 4.15 15.98 -6.45
C THR A 32 2.73 15.76 -6.96
N GLU A 33 2.49 16.02 -8.24
CA GLU A 33 1.19 15.86 -8.88
C GLU A 33 0.86 14.38 -9.08
N SER A 34 1.82 13.57 -9.52
CA SER A 34 1.65 12.12 -9.68
C SER A 34 1.29 11.44 -8.37
N VAL A 35 1.95 11.82 -7.26
CA VAL A 35 1.62 11.29 -5.93
C VAL A 35 0.21 11.69 -5.51
N ALA A 36 -0.18 12.95 -5.72
CA ALA A 36 -1.52 13.43 -5.37
C ALA A 36 -2.62 12.72 -6.15
N ILE A 37 -2.46 12.58 -7.47
CA ILE A 37 -3.46 11.96 -8.35
C ILE A 37 -3.51 10.45 -8.13
N GLY A 38 -2.35 9.79 -7.99
CA GLY A 38 -2.27 8.37 -7.70
C GLY A 38 -2.96 8.03 -6.37
N LEU A 39 -2.75 8.84 -5.34
CA LEU A 39 -3.42 8.67 -4.05
C LEU A 39 -4.93 8.89 -4.17
N GLN A 40 -5.39 9.97 -4.83
CA GLN A 40 -6.82 10.24 -5.00
C GLN A 40 -7.56 9.12 -5.74
N LYS A 41 -6.97 8.57 -6.81
CA LYS A 41 -7.60 7.50 -7.59
C LYS A 41 -7.65 6.17 -6.84
N SER A 42 -6.60 5.85 -6.08
CA SER A 42 -6.49 4.55 -5.40
C SER A 42 -7.09 4.54 -4.00
N ALA A 43 -7.26 5.69 -3.34
CA ALA A 43 -7.74 5.78 -1.96
C ALA A 43 -9.08 5.07 -1.73
N ARG A 44 -10.06 5.24 -2.62
CA ARG A 44 -11.39 4.64 -2.45
C ARG A 44 -11.37 3.12 -2.54
N ILE A 45 -10.66 2.57 -3.51
CA ILE A 45 -10.57 1.11 -3.72
C ILE A 45 -9.83 0.47 -2.54
N ILE A 46 -8.72 1.07 -2.11
CA ILE A 46 -7.90 0.51 -1.03
C ILE A 46 -8.65 0.58 0.31
N THR A 47 -9.32 1.69 0.60
CA THR A 47 -10.10 1.83 1.85
C THR A 47 -11.25 0.80 1.89
N ALA A 48 -11.92 0.56 0.75
CA ALA A 48 -12.96 -0.47 0.67
C ALA A 48 -12.39 -1.87 0.94
N ALA A 49 -11.24 -2.19 0.35
CA ALA A 49 -10.59 -3.48 0.55
C ALA A 49 -10.10 -3.67 2.00
N ALA A 50 -9.50 -2.63 2.60
CA ALA A 50 -9.07 -2.63 4.00
C ALA A 50 -10.27 -2.84 4.96
N MET A 51 -11.41 -2.19 4.68
CA MET A 51 -12.64 -2.40 5.47
C MET A 51 -13.16 -3.82 5.36
N LEU A 52 -13.18 -4.42 4.17
CA LEU A 52 -13.60 -5.81 3.98
C LEU A 52 -12.69 -6.77 4.76
N LEU A 53 -11.37 -6.59 4.66
CA LEU A 53 -10.41 -7.40 5.42
C LEU A 53 -10.57 -7.21 6.93
N ALA A 54 -10.75 -5.97 7.39
CA ALA A 54 -10.97 -5.69 8.80
C ALA A 54 -12.22 -6.42 9.33
N VAL A 55 -13.32 -6.43 8.59
CA VAL A 55 -14.55 -7.16 8.96
C VAL A 55 -14.30 -8.67 9.02
N VAL A 56 -13.61 -9.24 8.02
CA VAL A 56 -13.29 -10.67 7.97
C VAL A 56 -12.41 -11.06 9.17
N PHE A 57 -11.34 -10.32 9.44
CA PHE A 57 -10.44 -10.62 10.55
C PHE A 57 -11.07 -10.31 11.92
N ALA A 58 -11.95 -9.32 12.02
CA ALA A 58 -12.72 -9.06 13.23
C ALA A 58 -13.67 -10.21 13.56
N SER A 59 -14.22 -10.92 12.57
CA SER A 59 -15.05 -12.10 12.82
C SER A 59 -14.29 -13.20 13.58
N PHE A 60 -12.96 -13.28 13.44
CA PHE A 60 -12.14 -14.29 14.13
C PHE A 60 -12.05 -14.04 15.64
N ILE A 61 -12.36 -12.82 16.09
CA ILE A 61 -12.48 -12.48 17.51
C ILE A 61 -13.63 -13.26 18.18
N THR A 62 -14.62 -13.74 17.41
CA THR A 62 -15.71 -14.57 17.93
C THR A 62 -15.30 -16.02 18.20
N SER A 63 -14.09 -16.44 17.78
CA SER A 63 -13.61 -17.82 17.92
C SER A 63 -13.41 -18.24 19.38
N GLY A 64 -13.72 -19.50 19.70
CA GLY A 64 -13.40 -20.10 21.01
C GLY A 64 -11.91 -20.29 21.27
N VAL A 65 -11.07 -20.21 20.23
CA VAL A 65 -9.63 -20.46 20.31
C VAL A 65 -8.86 -19.16 20.49
N THR A 66 -8.18 -19.00 21.62
CA THR A 66 -7.40 -17.78 21.96
C THR A 66 -6.38 -17.42 20.88
N SER A 67 -5.70 -18.40 20.29
CA SER A 67 -4.73 -18.18 19.21
C SER A 67 -5.36 -17.54 17.97
N ILE A 68 -6.58 -17.96 17.61
CA ILE A 68 -7.32 -17.40 16.46
C ILE A 68 -7.79 -15.98 16.76
N LYS A 69 -8.25 -15.71 17.99
CA LYS A 69 -8.64 -14.36 18.43
C LYS A 69 -7.48 -13.36 18.34
N LEU A 70 -6.31 -13.73 18.88
CA LEU A 70 -5.13 -12.87 18.86
C LEU A 70 -4.63 -12.61 17.44
N LEU A 71 -4.67 -13.63 16.58
CA LEU A 71 -4.32 -13.51 15.17
C LEU A 71 -5.30 -12.58 14.44
N GLY A 72 -6.61 -12.80 14.59
CA GLY A 72 -7.65 -11.98 13.96
C GLY A 72 -7.55 -10.51 14.36
N LEU A 73 -7.43 -10.25 15.67
CA LEU A 73 -7.26 -8.89 16.19
C LEU A 73 -5.96 -8.26 15.66
N GLY A 74 -4.84 -8.99 15.73
CA GLY A 74 -3.53 -8.50 15.30
C GLY A 74 -3.49 -8.15 13.82
N VAL A 75 -4.06 -8.99 12.95
CA VAL A 75 -4.12 -8.73 11.50
C VAL A 75 -5.09 -7.60 11.19
N ALA A 76 -6.27 -7.56 11.83
CA ALA A 76 -7.25 -6.48 11.62
C ALA A 76 -6.65 -5.10 11.95
N VAL A 77 -6.00 -4.96 13.11
CA VAL A 77 -5.37 -3.71 13.54
C VAL A 77 -4.22 -3.34 12.59
N ALA A 78 -3.39 -4.31 12.21
CA ALA A 78 -2.25 -4.04 11.33
C ALA A 78 -2.68 -3.59 9.93
N VAL A 79 -3.71 -4.20 9.34
CA VAL A 79 -4.27 -3.79 8.03
C VAL A 79 -4.86 -2.38 8.10
N LEU A 80 -5.57 -2.04 9.17
CA LEU A 80 -6.11 -0.68 9.35
C LEU A 80 -4.98 0.35 9.49
N LEU A 81 -3.92 0.02 10.24
CA LEU A 81 -2.77 0.89 10.41
C LEU A 81 -2.00 1.08 9.09
N ASP A 82 -1.83 0.04 8.30
CA ASP A 82 -1.23 0.14 6.96
C ASP A 82 -2.06 1.05 6.04
N ALA A 83 -3.35 0.78 5.95
CA ALA A 83 -4.26 1.51 5.07
C ALA A 83 -4.38 3.00 5.42
N THR A 84 -4.17 3.36 6.69
CA THR A 84 -4.29 4.75 7.18
C THR A 84 -2.92 5.40 7.37
N LEU A 85 -2.14 4.97 8.36
CA LEU A 85 -0.91 5.64 8.76
C LEU A 85 0.19 5.49 7.70
N ILE A 86 0.40 4.27 7.21
CA ILE A 86 1.48 4.02 6.26
C ILE A 86 1.11 4.65 4.92
N ARG A 87 -0.07 4.34 4.41
CA ARG A 87 -0.46 4.72 3.06
C ARG A 87 -0.91 6.15 2.88
N ALA A 88 -1.67 6.70 3.83
CA ALA A 88 -2.18 8.07 3.68
C ALA A 88 -1.14 9.12 4.08
N LEU A 89 -0.17 8.76 4.92
CA LEU A 89 0.81 9.71 5.47
C LEU A 89 2.26 9.36 5.09
N LEU A 90 2.76 8.19 5.51
CA LEU A 90 4.19 7.86 5.36
C LEU A 90 4.60 7.77 3.89
N VAL A 91 3.87 7.00 3.07
CA VAL A 91 4.21 6.79 1.65
C VAL A 91 4.23 8.11 0.88
N PRO A 92 3.19 8.98 0.91
CA PRO A 92 3.21 10.26 0.22
C PRO A 92 4.28 11.21 0.74
N ALA A 93 4.53 11.22 2.05
CA ALA A 93 5.56 12.07 2.66
C ALA A 93 6.96 11.67 2.20
N LEU A 94 7.26 10.37 2.21
CA LEU A 94 8.54 9.84 1.74
C LEU A 94 8.72 10.08 0.24
N MET A 95 7.69 9.81 -0.57
CA MET A 95 7.75 10.08 -2.00
C MET A 95 7.97 11.56 -2.31
N ARG A 96 7.36 12.48 -1.55
CA ARG A 96 7.65 13.91 -1.68
C ARG A 96 9.08 14.26 -1.26
N LEU A 97 9.56 13.68 -0.16
CA LEU A 97 10.91 13.94 0.36
C LEU A 97 12.01 13.51 -0.61
N PHE A 98 11.85 12.33 -1.22
CA PHE A 98 12.84 11.79 -2.15
C PHE A 98 12.76 12.40 -3.56
N GLY A 99 11.62 12.97 -3.95
CA GLY A 99 11.47 13.70 -5.21
C GLY A 99 11.86 12.86 -6.43
N GLU A 100 12.70 13.43 -7.30
CA GLU A 100 13.20 12.77 -8.52
C GLU A 100 14.04 11.50 -8.25
N ARG A 101 14.56 11.32 -7.02
CA ARG A 101 15.32 10.10 -6.66
C ARG A 101 14.44 8.86 -6.60
N ASN A 102 13.12 9.01 -6.45
CA ASN A 102 12.17 7.89 -6.49
C ASN A 102 12.24 7.11 -7.81
N TRP A 103 12.61 7.78 -8.89
CA TRP A 103 12.55 7.26 -10.25
C TRP A 103 13.91 6.82 -10.79
N TRP A 104 14.95 6.92 -9.95
CA TRP A 104 16.29 6.51 -10.35
C TRP A 104 16.38 5.00 -10.42
N ALA A 105 16.76 4.48 -11.60
CA ALA A 105 17.10 3.08 -11.81
C ALA A 105 18.56 2.95 -12.32
N PRO A 106 19.37 2.02 -11.76
CA PRO A 106 20.70 1.68 -12.28
C PRO A 106 20.65 1.26 -13.75
N GLN A 107 21.69 1.60 -14.53
CA GLN A 107 21.73 1.31 -15.98
C GLN A 107 21.52 -0.18 -16.32
N ALA A 108 22.00 -1.10 -15.49
CA ALA A 108 21.82 -2.54 -15.67
C ALA A 108 20.35 -3.01 -15.58
N LEU A 109 19.49 -2.25 -14.88
CA LEU A 109 18.07 -2.55 -14.70
C LEU A 109 17.17 -1.78 -15.67
N ARG A 110 17.66 -0.68 -16.26
CA ARG A 110 16.92 0.08 -17.27
C ARG A 110 16.54 -0.76 -18.49
N ARG A 111 17.38 -1.74 -18.87
CA ARG A 111 17.10 -2.67 -19.98
C ARG A 111 15.85 -3.54 -19.78
N PHE A 112 15.40 -3.73 -18.55
CA PHE A 112 14.20 -4.49 -18.20
C PHE A 112 13.00 -3.60 -17.88
N THR A 113 13.18 -2.28 -17.93
CA THR A 113 12.09 -1.33 -17.67
C THR A 113 11.25 -1.26 -18.94
N LEU A 114 10.15 -2.02 -18.97
CA LEU A 114 9.17 -1.96 -20.06
C LEU A 114 8.55 -0.55 -20.09
N THR A 115 8.96 0.24 -21.07
CA THR A 115 8.27 1.45 -21.52
C THR A 115 7.20 0.99 -22.51
N HIS A 116 5.97 0.79 -22.02
CA HIS A 116 4.77 0.72 -22.83
C HIS A 116 4.10 2.09 -22.87
#